data_AF-A0A528H3I8-F1
#
_entry.id   AF-A0A528H3I8-F1
#
_cell.length_a   1.000
_cell.length_b   1.000
_cell.length_c   1.000
_cell.angle_alpha   90.00
_cell.angle_beta   90.00
_cell.angle_gamma   90.00
#
_symmetry.space_group_name_H-M   'P 1'
#
loop_
_entity.id
_entity.type
_entity.pdbx_description
1 polymer ?
#
loop_
_entity_poly.entity_id
_entity_poly.type
_entity_poly.pdbx_seq_one_letter_code
_entity_poly.pdbx_strand_id
1 'polypeptide(L)'
;ERVGYIDAAEMRRRIAVHNARGAFVIKKVARVQPAKLVQGLARAVERLGVPIYEQTTVLSIEKGKVTTNRGVVRAEKIVRATEGFTAGIAGHERLWLALNSAIVVTEPLSDKLWGEIGWDGYEVLGDAAHTYCYAQRTREGRIAMGGRGVPYR
;
A
#
# COMPACT_ATOMS: atom_id res chain seq x y z
N GLU A 1 -9.56 17.48 -16.51
CA GLU A 1 -8.42 17.73 -15.60
C GLU A 1 -8.34 16.67 -14.51
N ARG A 2 -7.14 16.12 -14.23
CA ARG A 2 -6.92 15.00 -13.26
C ARG A 2 -6.78 15.49 -11.81
N VAL A 3 -6.36 16.73 -11.63
CA VAL A 3 -6.20 17.41 -10.36
C VAL A 3 -7.14 18.61 -10.36
N GLY A 4 -7.76 18.90 -9.22
CA GLY A 4 -8.50 20.14 -8.99
C GLY A 4 -8.16 20.69 -7.61
N TYR A 5 -8.54 21.93 -7.35
CA TYR A 5 -8.29 22.59 -6.07
C TYR A 5 -9.63 22.92 -5.41
N ILE A 6 -9.69 22.74 -4.10
CA ILE A 6 -10.85 23.11 -3.29
C ILE A 6 -10.38 24.03 -2.16
N ASP A 7 -11.22 25.00 -1.82
CA ASP A 7 -10.99 25.89 -0.70
C ASP A 7 -11.25 25.20 0.66
N ALA A 8 -10.98 25.91 1.75
CA ALA A 8 -11.20 25.42 3.11
C ALA A 8 -12.66 25.05 3.40
N ALA A 9 -13.63 25.80 2.84
CA ALA A 9 -15.04 25.58 3.09
C ALA A 9 -15.53 24.28 2.43
N GLU A 10 -15.14 24.07 1.17
CA GLU A 10 -15.42 22.86 0.42
C GLU A 10 -14.70 21.64 1.00
N MET A 11 -13.45 21.80 1.44
CA MET A 11 -12.76 20.73 2.15
C MET A 11 -13.49 20.34 3.43
N ARG A 12 -13.87 21.31 4.27
CA ARG A 12 -14.57 21.06 5.54
C ARG A 12 -15.93 20.37 5.34
N ARG A 13 -16.63 20.67 4.23
CA ARG A 13 -17.88 19.97 3.87
C ARG A 13 -17.66 18.50 3.51
N ARG A 14 -16.50 18.15 2.96
CA ARG A 14 -16.18 16.76 2.54
C ARG A 14 -15.55 15.95 3.67
N ILE A 15 -14.57 16.54 4.36
CA ILE A 15 -13.84 15.93 5.47
C ILE A 15 -13.46 17.07 6.42
N ALA A 16 -14.07 17.11 7.60
CA ALA A 16 -13.87 18.15 8.59
C ALA A 16 -12.51 18.03 9.30
N VAL A 17 -11.43 18.34 8.58
CA VAL A 17 -10.08 18.41 9.14
C VAL A 17 -9.86 19.80 9.76
N HIS A 18 -9.48 19.82 11.03
CA HIS A 18 -9.22 21.07 11.76
C HIS A 18 -8.08 21.87 11.10
N ASN A 19 -8.23 23.19 11.01
CA ASN A 19 -7.26 24.15 10.44
C ASN A 19 -6.85 23.94 8.98
N ALA A 20 -7.52 23.07 8.23
CA ALA A 20 -7.19 22.88 6.82
C ALA A 20 -7.54 24.12 5.98
N ARG A 21 -6.64 24.51 5.07
CA ARG A 21 -6.77 25.72 4.23
C ARG A 21 -7.39 25.46 2.85
N GLY A 22 -7.58 24.19 2.51
CA GLY A 22 -7.99 23.72 1.20
C GLY A 22 -7.24 22.43 0.87
N ALA A 23 -7.49 21.88 -0.31
CA ALA A 23 -6.84 20.65 -0.78
C ALA A 23 -6.71 20.60 -2.30
N PHE A 24 -5.75 19.81 -2.77
CA PHE A 24 -5.77 19.30 -4.14
C PHE A 24 -6.55 17.98 -4.15
N VAL A 25 -7.51 17.86 -5.05
CA VAL A 25 -8.33 16.66 -5.24
C VAL A 25 -7.83 15.94 -6.49
N ILE A 26 -7.29 14.74 -6.30
CA ILE A 26 -6.87 13.87 -7.40
C ILE A 26 -8.06 12.98 -7.77
N LYS A 27 -8.57 13.13 -8.99
CA LYS A 27 -9.68 12.33 -9.51
C LYS A 27 -9.18 11.01 -10.08
N LYS A 28 -10.09 10.03 -10.21
CA LYS A 28 -9.82 8.68 -10.75
C LYS A 28 -8.81 7.90 -9.91
N VAL A 29 -8.94 8.00 -8.59
CA VAL A 29 -8.18 7.21 -7.62
C VAL A 29 -9.06 6.04 -7.17
N ALA A 30 -8.45 4.87 -6.99
CA ALA A 30 -9.11 3.70 -6.42
C ALA A 30 -8.39 3.28 -5.15
N ARG A 31 -9.18 2.89 -4.16
CA ARG A 31 -8.71 2.09 -3.04
C ARG A 31 -9.02 0.64 -3.33
N VAL A 32 -8.05 -0.23 -3.07
CA VAL A 32 -8.21 -1.69 -3.23
C VAL A 32 -8.01 -2.40 -1.90
N GLN A 33 -8.56 -3.60 -1.79
CA GLN A 33 -8.15 -4.54 -0.75
C GLN A 33 -6.97 -5.35 -1.33
N PRO A 34 -5.72 -5.16 -0.85
CA PRO A 34 -4.54 -5.70 -1.51
C PRO A 34 -4.49 -7.24 -1.54
N ALA A 35 -4.92 -7.90 -0.47
CA ALA A 35 -4.94 -9.37 -0.39
C ALA A 35 -5.94 -9.99 -1.40
N LYS A 36 -7.12 -9.40 -1.57
CA LYS A 36 -8.11 -9.82 -2.57
C LYS A 36 -7.62 -9.54 -3.97
N LEU A 37 -6.94 -8.41 -4.18
CA LEU A 37 -6.33 -8.07 -5.47
C LEU A 37 -5.29 -9.12 -5.86
N VAL A 38 -4.31 -9.43 -5.00
CA VAL A 38 -3.26 -10.40 -5.32
C VAL A 38 -3.82 -11.82 -5.50
N GLN A 39 -4.80 -12.23 -4.69
CA GLN A 39 -5.50 -13.51 -4.90
C GLN A 39 -6.26 -13.56 -6.23
N GLY A 40 -6.90 -12.45 -6.62
CA GLY A 40 -7.59 -12.34 -7.91
C GLY A 40 -6.62 -12.42 -9.10
N LEU A 41 -5.46 -11.76 -8.98
CA LEU A 41 -4.39 -11.80 -9.97
C LEU A 41 -3.79 -13.20 -10.09
N ALA A 42 -3.49 -13.87 -8.97
CA ALA A 42 -3.00 -15.25 -8.95
C ALA A 42 -3.94 -16.19 -9.73
N ARG A 43 -5.23 -16.18 -9.39
CA ARG A 43 -6.24 -16.96 -10.13
C ARG A 43 -6.31 -16.61 -11.61
N ALA A 44 -6.10 -15.34 -11.97
CA ALA A 44 -6.13 -14.91 -13.36
C ALA A 44 -4.95 -15.47 -14.16
N VAL A 45 -3.73 -15.44 -13.60
CA VAL A 45 -2.54 -15.97 -14.29
C VAL A 45 -2.54 -17.50 -14.34
N GLU A 46 -3.04 -18.18 -13.31
CA GLU A 46 -3.22 -19.64 -13.34
C GLU A 46 -4.21 -20.08 -14.43
N ARG A 47 -5.31 -19.34 -14.63
CA ARG A 47 -6.24 -19.58 -15.76
C ARG A 47 -5.59 -19.38 -17.12
N LEU A 48 -4.51 -18.61 -17.20
CA LEU A 48 -3.71 -18.46 -18.42
C LEU A 48 -2.61 -19.54 -18.54
N GLY A 49 -2.59 -20.52 -17.64
CA GLY A 49 -1.64 -21.64 -17.66
C GLY A 49 -0.30 -21.36 -16.97
N VAL A 50 -0.15 -20.24 -16.26
CA VAL A 50 1.08 -19.91 -15.54
C VAL A 50 1.11 -20.68 -14.21
N PRO A 51 2.13 -21.52 -13.95
CA PRO A 51 2.25 -22.22 -12.67
C PRO A 51 2.76 -21.27 -11.58
N ILE A 52 2.17 -21.36 -10.39
CA ILE A 52 2.63 -20.66 -9.18
C ILE A 52 3.15 -21.71 -8.20
N TYR A 53 4.38 -21.50 -7.71
CA TYR A 53 5.02 -22.37 -6.72
C TYR A 53 5.20 -21.61 -5.40
N GLU A 54 4.31 -21.85 -4.45
CA GLU A 54 4.42 -21.27 -3.11
C GLU A 54 5.39 -22.08 -2.24
N GLN A 55 5.74 -21.54 -1.06
CA GLN A 55 6.63 -22.19 -0.08
C GLN A 55 7.97 -22.65 -0.68
N THR A 56 8.43 -21.96 -1.73
CA THR A 56 9.63 -22.24 -2.51
C THR A 56 10.55 -21.04 -2.42
N THR A 57 11.31 -20.96 -1.32
CA THR A 57 12.14 -19.80 -0.99
C THR A 57 13.36 -19.75 -1.90
N VAL A 58 13.55 -18.63 -2.59
CA VAL A 58 14.76 -18.36 -3.38
C VAL A 58 15.92 -18.06 -2.45
N LEU A 59 17.04 -18.76 -2.66
CA LEU A 59 18.28 -18.64 -1.87
C LEU A 59 19.37 -17.88 -2.62
N SER A 60 19.49 -18.10 -3.93
CA SER A 60 20.43 -17.39 -4.81
C SER A 60 19.84 -17.17 -6.20
N ILE A 61 20.31 -16.12 -6.88
CA ILE A 61 19.96 -15.80 -8.26
C ILE A 61 21.27 -15.61 -9.03
N GLU A 62 21.46 -16.40 -10.08
CA GLU A 62 22.54 -16.21 -11.05
C GLU A 62 21.96 -16.10 -12.48
N LYS A 63 22.79 -15.72 -13.46
CA LYS A 63 22.37 -15.68 -14.86
C LYS A 63 21.87 -17.06 -15.29
N GLY A 64 20.59 -17.15 -15.65
CA GLY A 64 20.00 -18.38 -16.16
C GLY A 64 19.53 -19.38 -15.09
N LYS A 65 19.70 -19.06 -13.79
CA LYS A 65 19.53 -20.03 -12.70
C LYS A 65 19.01 -19.38 -11.42
N VAL A 66 18.04 -20.02 -10.78
CA VAL A 66 17.52 -19.67 -9.46
C VAL A 66 17.63 -20.89 -8.55
N THR A 67 18.37 -20.77 -7.45
CA THR A 67 18.46 -21.82 -6.44
C THR A 67 17.39 -21.57 -5.39
N THR A 68 16.64 -22.61 -5.03
CA THR A 68 15.58 -22.55 -4.02
C THR A 68 15.79 -23.62 -2.95
N ASN A 69 15.05 -23.55 -1.85
CA ASN A 69 15.02 -24.60 -0.83
C ASN A 69 14.37 -25.93 -1.31
N ARG A 70 13.82 -25.99 -2.53
CA ARG A 70 13.19 -27.20 -3.10
C ARG A 70 13.87 -27.70 -4.37
N GLY A 71 14.92 -27.03 -4.84
CA GLY A 71 15.63 -27.38 -6.07
C GLY A 71 16.05 -26.17 -6.89
N VAL A 72 16.46 -26.42 -8.13
CA VAL A 72 17.00 -25.40 -9.04
C VAL A 72 16.04 -25.18 -10.20
N VAL A 73 15.72 -23.91 -10.47
CA VAL A 73 14.95 -23.49 -11.64
C VAL A 73 15.91 -22.87 -12.66
N ARG A 74 15.80 -23.27 -13.93
CA ARG A 74 16.55 -22.67 -15.05
C ARG A 74 15.60 -21.85 -15.92
N ALA A 75 15.98 -20.62 -16.23
CA ALA A 75 15.17 -19.71 -17.03
C ALA A 75 16.07 -18.71 -17.75
N GLU A 76 15.80 -18.42 -19.03
CA GLU A 76 16.59 -17.44 -19.79
C GLU A 76 16.47 -16.02 -19.22
N LYS A 77 15.27 -15.66 -18.73
CA LYS A 77 14.96 -14.36 -18.12
C LYS A 77 14.48 -14.58 -16.70
N ILE A 78 14.99 -13.76 -15.78
CA ILE A 78 14.62 -13.78 -14.37
C ILE A 78 14.21 -12.36 -13.98
N VAL A 79 12.97 -12.22 -13.51
CA VAL A 79 12.46 -10.97 -12.94
C VAL A 79 12.37 -11.15 -11.43
N ARG A 80 13.16 -10.37 -10.68
CA ARG A 80 13.11 -10.37 -9.22
C ARG A 80 12.07 -9.35 -8.74
N ALA A 81 11.01 -9.83 -8.10
CA ALA A 81 9.94 -9.02 -7.53
C ALA A 81 9.78 -9.26 -6.01
N THR A 82 10.91 -9.33 -5.29
CA THR A 82 10.96 -9.68 -3.86
C THR A 82 10.92 -8.47 -2.92
N GLU A 83 10.88 -7.25 -3.46
CA GLU A 83 10.80 -5.98 -2.70
C GLU A 83 11.76 -5.96 -1.50
N GLY A 84 11.27 -5.65 -0.29
CA GLY A 84 12.06 -5.60 0.94
C GLY A 84 12.74 -6.92 1.34
N PHE A 85 12.31 -8.06 0.81
CA PHE A 85 12.95 -9.35 1.07
C PHE A 85 14.20 -9.59 0.20
N THR A 86 14.50 -8.68 -0.74
CA THR A 86 15.68 -8.77 -1.62
C THR A 86 16.98 -8.88 -0.84
N ALA A 87 17.11 -8.18 0.29
CA ALA A 87 18.31 -8.21 1.10
C ALA A 87 18.60 -9.60 1.74
N GLY A 88 17.61 -10.49 1.78
CA GLY A 88 17.77 -11.88 2.25
C GLY A 88 18.28 -12.85 1.19
N ILE A 89 18.47 -12.40 -0.06
CA ILE A 89 19.00 -13.23 -1.15
C ILE A 89 20.50 -13.01 -1.23
N ALA A 90 21.28 -14.09 -1.29
CA ALA A 90 22.74 -14.02 -1.31
C ALA A 90 23.25 -13.07 -2.42
N GLY A 91 24.16 -12.16 -2.05
CA GLY A 91 24.77 -11.17 -2.95
C GLY A 91 23.90 -9.93 -3.23
N HIS A 92 22.75 -9.78 -2.58
CA HIS A 92 21.81 -8.68 -2.77
C HIS A 92 21.60 -7.81 -1.53
N GLU A 93 22.37 -8.04 -0.47
CA GLU A 93 22.21 -7.48 0.87
C GLU A 93 22.26 -5.94 0.88
N ARG A 94 22.98 -5.36 -0.08
CA ARG A 94 23.25 -3.91 -0.15
C ARG A 94 22.47 -3.19 -1.26
N LEU A 95 21.62 -3.91 -1.99
CA LEU A 95 20.92 -3.34 -3.16
C LEU A 95 19.63 -2.61 -2.79
N TRP A 96 18.97 -3.02 -1.70
CA TRP A 96 17.69 -2.47 -1.28
C TRP A 96 17.65 -2.31 0.23
N LEU A 97 17.27 -1.11 0.69
CA LEU A 97 16.99 -0.86 2.10
C LEU A 97 15.53 -1.19 2.38
N ALA A 98 15.29 -2.22 3.20
CA ALA A 98 13.95 -2.55 3.65
C ALA A 98 13.48 -1.52 4.70
N LEU A 99 12.45 -0.75 4.33
CA LEU A 99 11.81 0.20 5.23
C LEU A 99 10.47 -0.36 5.69
N ASN A 100 10.32 -0.49 7.00
CA ASN A 100 9.04 -0.70 7.67
C ASN A 100 8.17 0.56 7.64
N SER A 101 6.88 0.37 7.36
CA SER A 101 5.87 1.39 7.60
C SER A 101 4.88 0.84 8.62
N ALA A 102 4.44 1.70 9.53
CA ALA A 102 3.43 1.35 10.53
C ALA A 102 2.12 2.08 10.21
N ILE A 103 1.02 1.36 10.39
CA ILE A 103 -0.33 1.88 10.30
C ILE A 103 -1.01 1.64 11.64
N VAL A 104 -1.68 2.66 12.15
CA VAL A 104 -2.59 2.55 13.29
C VAL A 104 -4.02 2.53 12.77
N VAL A 105 -4.88 1.73 13.42
CA VAL A 105 -6.30 1.66 13.10
C VAL A 105 -7.09 1.90 14.37
N THR A 106 -8.04 2.83 14.31
CA THR A 106 -8.93 3.13 15.45
C THR A 106 -9.86 1.96 15.75
N GLU A 107 -10.49 1.99 16.91
CA GLU A 107 -11.77 1.29 17.13
C GLU A 107 -12.85 1.81 16.15
N PRO A 108 -13.96 1.07 15.93
CA PRO A 108 -15.07 1.58 15.14
C PRO A 108 -15.58 2.87 15.79
N LEU A 109 -15.71 3.93 15.00
CA LEU A 109 -16.22 5.20 15.49
C LEU A 109 -17.75 5.19 15.47
N SER A 110 -18.36 5.91 16.40
CA SER A 110 -19.81 6.06 16.44
C SER A 110 -20.33 6.86 15.24
N ASP A 111 -21.60 6.63 14.87
CA ASP A 111 -22.26 7.37 13.80
C ASP A 111 -22.29 8.88 14.07
N LYS A 112 -22.42 9.27 15.35
CA LYS A 112 -22.34 10.67 15.77
C LYS A 112 -20.99 11.28 15.37
N LEU A 113 -19.88 10.62 15.69
CA LEU A 113 -18.55 11.11 15.35
C LEU A 113 -18.32 11.10 13.83
N TRP A 114 -18.85 10.11 13.10
CA TRP A 114 -18.81 10.13 11.63
C TRP A 114 -19.59 11.31 11.05
N GLY A 115 -20.74 11.66 11.62
CA GLY A 115 -21.51 12.84 11.23
C GLY A 115 -20.77 14.16 11.47
N GLU A 116 -19.97 14.24 12.54
CA GLU A 116 -19.09 15.39 12.80
C GLU A 116 -17.90 15.46 11.82
N ILE A 117 -17.36 14.31 11.41
CA ILE A 117 -16.23 14.22 10.47
C ILE A 117 -16.66 14.45 9.00
N GLY A 118 -17.85 13.99 8.60
CA GLY A 118 -18.43 14.17 7.26
C GLY A 118 -17.83 13.32 6.12
N TRP A 119 -16.91 12.40 6.43
CA TRP A 119 -16.11 11.64 5.45
C TRP A 119 -16.87 10.45 4.82
N ASP A 120 -17.96 10.75 4.12
CA ASP A 120 -18.83 9.75 3.48
C ASP A 120 -18.40 9.40 2.05
N GLY A 121 -17.50 10.19 1.45
CA GLY A 121 -16.93 9.92 0.13
C GLY A 121 -15.87 8.81 0.09
N TYR A 122 -15.43 8.32 1.26
CA TYR A 122 -14.37 7.32 1.42
C TYR A 122 -13.09 7.64 0.63
N GLU A 123 -12.79 8.92 0.43
CA GLU A 123 -11.56 9.38 -0.21
C GLU A 123 -10.33 8.84 0.54
N VAL A 124 -9.21 8.70 -0.16
CA VAL A 124 -7.92 8.53 0.51
C VAL A 124 -7.37 9.92 0.81
N LEU A 125 -7.14 10.19 2.08
CA LEU A 125 -6.66 11.47 2.57
C LEU A 125 -5.13 11.43 2.66
N GLY A 126 -4.47 12.47 2.18
CA GLY A 126 -3.05 12.71 2.42
C GLY A 126 -2.85 14.12 2.99
N ASP A 127 -1.89 14.28 3.88
CA ASP A 127 -1.48 15.59 4.37
C ASP A 127 -0.30 16.12 3.57
N ALA A 128 -0.39 17.38 3.15
CA ALA A 128 0.68 18.09 2.46
C ALA A 128 1.48 19.02 3.40
N ALA A 129 0.96 19.32 4.60
CA ALA A 129 1.60 20.17 5.59
C ALA A 129 2.60 19.40 6.46
N HIS A 130 2.30 18.14 6.80
CA HIS A 130 3.22 17.26 7.53
C HIS A 130 3.78 16.18 6.59
N THR A 131 5.10 15.98 6.62
CA THR A 131 5.75 15.00 5.75
C THR A 131 5.28 13.59 6.10
N TYR A 132 4.62 12.93 5.14
CA TYR A 132 4.13 11.54 5.21
C TYR A 132 3.01 11.33 6.24
N CYS A 133 1.78 11.77 5.94
CA CYS A 133 0.57 11.31 6.61
C CYS A 133 -0.47 10.91 5.55
N TYR A 134 -1.06 9.73 5.72
CA TYR A 134 -2.16 9.25 4.92
C TYR A 134 -3.21 8.59 5.82
N ALA A 135 -4.47 8.76 5.46
CA ALA A 135 -5.58 8.17 6.19
C ALA A 135 -6.69 7.72 5.23
N GLN A 136 -7.49 6.77 5.70
CA GLN A 136 -8.68 6.30 5.00
C GLN A 136 -9.74 5.80 5.98
N ARG A 137 -11.01 5.98 5.62
CA ARG A 137 -12.14 5.33 6.29
C ARG A 137 -12.23 3.87 5.86
N THR A 138 -12.21 2.93 6.80
CA THR A 138 -12.43 1.50 6.51
C THR A 138 -13.92 1.22 6.32
N ARG A 139 -14.25 0.07 5.71
CA ARG A 139 -15.64 -0.37 5.53
C ARG A 139 -16.36 -0.57 6.86
N GLU A 140 -15.63 -0.95 7.90
CA GLU A 140 -16.11 -1.24 9.25
C GLU A 140 -16.22 0.02 10.13
N GLY A 141 -16.14 1.22 9.54
CA GLY A 141 -16.32 2.48 10.28
C GLY A 141 -15.12 2.86 11.15
N ARG A 142 -13.90 2.49 10.75
CA ARG A 142 -12.64 2.88 11.43
C ARG A 142 -11.86 3.89 10.61
N ILE A 143 -10.89 4.56 11.23
CA ILE A 143 -9.84 5.31 10.52
C ILE A 143 -8.57 4.47 10.54
N ALA A 144 -8.05 4.11 9.37
CA ALA A 144 -6.71 3.57 9.21
C ALA A 144 -5.78 4.71 8.79
N MET A 145 -4.71 4.94 9.55
CA MET A 145 -3.79 6.05 9.35
C MET A 145 -2.35 5.56 9.44
N GLY A 146 -1.53 5.97 8.49
CA GLY A 146 -0.10 5.74 8.52
C GLY A 146 0.64 7.03 8.29
N GLY A 147 1.89 7.05 8.73
CA GLY A 147 2.76 8.18 8.52
C GLY A 147 4.20 7.85 8.81
N ARG A 148 5.06 8.86 8.94
CA ARG A 148 6.45 8.63 9.33
C ARG A 148 6.49 8.02 10.73
N GLY A 149 6.87 6.75 10.80
CA GLY A 149 7.14 6.06 12.06
C GLY A 149 8.39 6.61 12.75
N VAL A 150 8.74 6.02 13.90
CA VAL A 150 10.00 6.33 14.60
C VAL A 150 11.17 6.08 13.64
N PRO A 151 12.11 7.04 13.47
CA PRO A 151 13.27 6.83 12.62
C PRO A 151 14.05 5.58 13.01
N TYR A 152 14.58 4.85 12.02
CA TYR A 152 15.51 3.75 12.26
C TYR A 152 16.71 4.27 13.06
N ARG A 153 17.06 3.55 14.13
CA ARG A 153 18.30 3.74 14.89
C ARG A 153 19.37 2.82 14.35
#